data_AF-A0A8H3WFW5-F1
#
_entry.id   AF-A0A8H3WFW5-F1
#
_cell.length_a   1.000
_cell.length_b   1.000
_cell.length_c   1.000
_cell.angle_alpha   90.00
_cell.angle_beta   90.00
_cell.angle_gamma   90.00
#
_symmetry.space_group_name_H-M   'P 1'
#
loop_
_entity.id
_entity.type
_entity.pdbx_description
1 polymer ?
#
loop_
_entity_poly.entity_id
_entity_poly.type
_entity_poly.pdbx_seq_one_letter_code
_entity_poly.pdbx_strand_id
1 'polypeptide(L)'
;MNPQAVEAPLTQSATFLVLSATDVPDALKNIRSAVPISTPGDLLFHIRSERRDMSFEFEGQLMDLLGDAVKTEDETVGFRYFDARDVLGFVDGTANPVGSDVSEAVVITEQDDKSEAAPGGSYVVVQKYLHDLKAWRSLSTEKQEAIIGRTKLDNIELDDAEDGRQQSHKSLATIEDEDGNEHVILRDNMPFGSPASGELGTYFIGYSKKLWVTEKMLERMFIGNPPGLHDRILDFSKAVTGSTFFVPSSKVLGILGND
;
A
#
# COMPACT_ATOMS: atom_id res chain seq x y z
N MET A 1 24.88 -8.44 12.83
CA MET A 1 23.77 -8.36 11.84
C MET A 1 24.28 -7.54 10.66
N ASN A 2 23.94 -7.93 9.43
CA ASN A 2 24.37 -7.23 8.21
C ASN A 2 23.23 -6.35 7.68
N PRO A 3 23.52 -5.24 6.98
CA PRO A 3 22.52 -4.43 6.30
C PRO A 3 21.65 -5.28 5.35
N GLN A 4 20.35 -5.03 5.31
CA GLN A 4 19.40 -5.73 4.43
C GLN A 4 19.09 -4.87 3.20
N ALA A 5 19.42 -5.39 2.01
CA ALA A 5 19.15 -4.75 0.72
C ALA A 5 17.79 -5.16 0.15
N VAL A 6 17.18 -4.29 -0.64
CA VAL A 6 15.95 -4.60 -1.40
C VAL A 6 16.35 -5.20 -2.76
N GLU A 7 15.93 -6.43 -3.05
CA GLU A 7 16.34 -7.19 -4.25
C GLU A 7 15.36 -7.09 -5.45
N ALA A 8 14.20 -6.44 -5.31
CA ALA A 8 13.20 -6.36 -6.37
C ALA A 8 13.56 -5.36 -7.49
N PRO A 9 13.20 -5.61 -8.78
CA PRO A 9 13.45 -4.68 -9.89
C PRO A 9 12.76 -3.34 -9.64
N LEU A 10 13.52 -2.24 -9.77
CA LEU A 10 13.23 -1.02 -9.04
C LEU A 10 12.46 -0.02 -9.90
N THR A 11 11.13 -0.04 -9.77
CA THR A 11 10.24 1.02 -10.26
C THR A 11 10.80 2.39 -9.89
N GLN A 12 11.03 3.26 -10.87
CA GLN A 12 11.55 4.62 -10.62
C GLN A 12 10.42 5.64 -10.47
N SER A 13 9.32 5.41 -11.20
CA SER A 13 8.14 6.26 -11.21
C SER A 13 6.90 5.39 -11.16
N ALA A 14 5.90 5.82 -10.40
CA ALA A 14 4.57 5.24 -10.40
C ALA A 14 3.52 6.35 -10.50
N THR A 15 2.43 6.11 -11.20
CA THR A 15 1.23 6.94 -11.13
C THR A 15 0.11 6.08 -10.58
N PHE A 16 -0.51 6.55 -9.50
CA PHE A 16 -1.71 5.98 -8.91
C PHE A 16 -2.89 6.83 -9.35
N LEU A 17 -3.79 6.23 -10.11
CA LEU A 17 -4.98 6.91 -10.62
C LEU A 17 -6.21 6.17 -10.11
N VAL A 18 -6.97 6.84 -9.25
CA VAL A 18 -8.24 6.36 -8.72
C VAL A 18 -9.37 7.12 -9.41
N LEU A 19 -10.27 6.38 -10.04
CA LEU A 19 -11.38 6.94 -10.82
C LEU A 19 -12.71 6.42 -10.30
N SER A 20 -13.75 7.23 -10.42
CA SER A 20 -15.14 6.79 -10.27
C SER A 20 -15.87 6.86 -11.61
N ALA A 21 -16.75 5.91 -11.88
CA ALA A 21 -17.59 5.96 -13.07
C ALA A 21 -18.66 7.06 -12.89
N THR A 22 -18.98 7.79 -13.96
CA THR A 22 -19.91 8.93 -13.92
C THR A 22 -21.37 8.49 -13.85
N ASP A 23 -21.70 7.34 -14.45
CA ASP A 23 -23.01 6.69 -14.40
C ASP A 23 -22.90 5.30 -13.74
N VAL A 24 -23.12 5.24 -12.43
CA VAL A 24 -23.13 3.98 -11.67
C VAL A 24 -24.59 3.61 -11.35
N PRO A 25 -25.11 2.47 -11.85
CA PRO A 25 -26.38 1.94 -11.36
C PRO A 25 -26.32 1.78 -9.84
N ASP A 26 -27.36 2.20 -9.11
CA ASP A 26 -27.43 2.16 -7.63
C ASP A 26 -27.06 0.78 -7.02
N ALA A 27 -27.17 -0.28 -7.82
CA ALA A 27 -26.81 -1.65 -7.46
C ALA A 27 -25.33 -1.87 -7.12
N LEU A 28 -24.41 -1.01 -7.57
CA LEU A 28 -22.97 -1.12 -7.27
C LEU A 28 -22.54 -0.39 -5.98
N LYS A 29 -23.45 0.30 -5.29
CA LYS A 29 -23.15 1.17 -4.12
C LYS A 29 -22.71 0.45 -2.83
N ASN A 30 -22.31 -0.81 -2.86
CA ASN A 30 -21.97 -1.55 -1.63
C ASN A 30 -20.59 -2.21 -1.70
N ILE A 31 -19.54 -1.42 -1.44
CA ILE A 31 -18.27 -1.90 -0.90
C ILE A 31 -18.21 -1.43 0.55
N ARG A 32 -18.25 -2.35 1.50
CA ARG A 32 -18.03 -2.06 2.93
C ARG A 32 -16.54 -1.78 3.13
N SER A 33 -16.19 -0.71 3.83
CA SER A 33 -14.81 -0.19 3.90
C SER A 33 -13.89 -1.08 4.73
N ALA A 34 -12.89 -1.69 4.07
CA ALA A 34 -11.75 -2.39 4.69
C ALA A 34 -10.66 -1.41 5.21
N VAL A 35 -10.94 -0.11 5.16
CA VAL A 35 -10.00 0.98 5.43
C VAL A 35 -10.56 1.94 6.49
N PRO A 36 -9.70 2.57 7.31
CA PRO A 36 -10.11 3.47 8.39
C PRO A 36 -10.72 4.79 7.89
N ILE A 37 -10.34 5.24 6.69
CA ILE A 37 -11.01 6.32 5.97
C ILE A 37 -11.41 5.75 4.61
N SER A 38 -12.71 5.75 4.31
CA SER A 38 -13.23 5.27 3.04
C SER A 38 -13.47 6.45 2.11
N THR A 39 -12.78 6.48 0.97
CA THR A 39 -12.96 7.48 -0.09
C THR A 39 -13.48 6.82 -1.39
N PRO A 40 -14.17 7.57 -2.27
CA PRO A 40 -14.63 7.05 -3.55
C PRO A 40 -13.51 6.47 -4.42
N GLY A 41 -13.86 5.50 -5.26
CA GLY A 41 -12.98 4.86 -6.22
C GLY A 41 -13.58 3.56 -6.72
N ASP A 42 -13.91 3.51 -8.02
CA ASP A 42 -14.45 2.33 -8.70
C ASP A 42 -13.36 1.61 -9.50
N LEU A 43 -12.38 2.35 -10.02
CA LEU A 43 -11.25 1.86 -10.79
C LEU A 43 -9.93 2.35 -10.20
N LEU A 44 -8.93 1.48 -10.17
CA LEU A 44 -7.56 1.80 -9.83
C LEU A 44 -6.64 1.42 -10.99
N PHE A 45 -5.85 2.38 -11.46
CA PHE A 45 -4.71 2.14 -12.32
C PHE A 45 -3.41 2.41 -11.54
N HIS A 46 -2.62 1.36 -11.37
CA HIS A 46 -1.28 1.43 -10.78
C HIS A 46 -0.24 1.31 -11.91
N ILE A 47 0.24 2.45 -12.41
CA ILE A 47 1.06 2.55 -13.62
C ILE A 47 2.53 2.74 -13.24
N ARG A 48 3.37 1.73 -13.47
CA ARG A 48 4.79 1.74 -13.09
C ARG A 48 5.71 1.81 -14.29
N SER A 49 6.80 2.55 -14.16
CA SER A 49 7.82 2.64 -15.20
C SER A 49 9.20 3.01 -14.64
N GLU A 50 10.25 2.75 -15.42
CA GLU A 50 11.60 3.25 -15.13
C GLU A 50 11.75 4.74 -15.50
N ARG A 51 10.81 5.29 -16.26
CA ARG A 51 10.83 6.68 -16.72
C ARG A 51 9.46 7.32 -16.62
N ARG A 52 9.39 8.44 -15.91
CA ARG A 52 8.15 9.17 -15.66
C ARG A 52 7.36 9.51 -16.94
N ASP A 53 8.03 9.84 -18.02
CA ASP A 53 7.37 10.18 -19.28
C ASP A 53 6.56 9.01 -19.86
N MET A 54 6.98 7.76 -19.64
CA MET A 54 6.21 6.58 -20.04
C MET A 54 4.91 6.42 -19.23
N SER A 55 4.98 6.58 -17.90
CA SER A 55 3.76 6.54 -17.07
C SER A 55 2.81 7.67 -17.45
N PHE A 56 3.35 8.88 -17.67
CA PHE A 56 2.57 10.06 -18.04
C PHE A 56 1.88 9.90 -19.41
N GLU A 57 2.59 9.41 -20.42
CA GLU A 57 2.01 9.19 -21.75
C GLU A 57 0.93 8.10 -21.72
N PHE A 58 1.16 6.99 -21.00
CA PHE A 58 0.16 5.93 -20.87
C PHE A 58 -1.09 6.42 -20.14
N GLU A 59 -0.92 7.20 -19.07
CA GLU A 59 -2.01 7.85 -18.36
C GLU A 59 -2.82 8.77 -19.28
N GLY A 60 -2.15 9.59 -20.09
CA GLY A 60 -2.82 10.46 -21.08
C GLY A 60 -3.68 9.67 -22.06
N GLN A 61 -3.12 8.62 -22.68
CA GLN A 61 -3.87 7.75 -23.59
C GLN A 61 -5.05 7.04 -22.91
N LEU A 62 -4.88 6.65 -21.65
CA LEU A 62 -5.93 6.03 -20.85
C LEU A 62 -7.08 7.01 -20.59
N MET A 63 -6.77 8.24 -20.20
CA MET A 63 -7.78 9.27 -19.96
C MET A 63 -8.51 9.66 -21.25
N ASP A 64 -7.80 9.76 -22.39
CA ASP A 64 -8.42 9.98 -23.69
C ASP A 64 -9.38 8.84 -24.10
N LEU A 65 -9.03 7.60 -23.76
CA LEU A 65 -9.87 6.43 -24.04
C LEU A 65 -11.12 6.39 -23.17
N LEU A 66 -10.99 6.69 -21.87
CA LEU A 66 -12.11 6.65 -20.92
C LEU A 66 -13.04 7.86 -21.08
N GLY A 67 -12.49 9.02 -21.46
CA GLY A 67 -13.25 10.25 -21.69
C GLY A 67 -14.18 10.61 -20.53
N ASP A 68 -15.40 11.02 -20.85
CA ASP A 68 -16.42 11.47 -19.87
C ASP A 68 -17.10 10.32 -19.10
N ALA A 69 -16.72 9.05 -19.34
CA ALA A 69 -17.27 7.90 -18.62
C ALA A 69 -16.74 7.79 -17.17
N VAL A 70 -15.66 8.51 -16.88
CA VAL A 70 -14.98 8.48 -15.58
C VAL A 70 -14.73 9.89 -15.06
N LYS A 71 -14.58 9.98 -13.74
CA LYS A 71 -14.09 11.15 -13.02
C LYS A 71 -12.87 10.74 -12.21
N THR A 72 -11.81 11.54 -12.26
CA THR A 72 -10.65 11.37 -11.40
C THR A 72 -10.99 11.74 -9.96
N GLU A 73 -10.79 10.80 -9.03
CA GLU A 73 -10.93 11.00 -7.59
C GLU A 73 -9.57 11.23 -6.91
N ASP A 74 -8.52 10.54 -7.35
CA ASP A 74 -7.14 10.82 -6.96
C ASP A 74 -6.17 10.55 -8.12
N GLU A 75 -5.21 11.45 -8.30
CA GLU A 75 -4.03 11.26 -9.14
C GLU A 75 -2.81 11.53 -8.26
N THR A 76 -1.93 10.54 -8.13
CA THR A 76 -0.68 10.68 -7.37
C THR A 76 0.49 10.16 -8.19
N VAL A 77 1.41 11.07 -8.52
CA VAL A 77 2.69 10.72 -9.14
C VAL A 77 3.73 10.47 -8.06
N GLY A 78 4.10 9.22 -7.89
CA GLY A 78 5.15 8.75 -7.00
C GLY A 78 6.52 8.69 -7.68
N PHE A 79 7.56 8.82 -6.88
CA PHE A 79 8.96 8.70 -7.31
C PHE A 79 9.75 7.83 -6.34
N ARG A 80 10.75 7.13 -6.86
CA ARG A 80 11.71 6.45 -6.00
C ARG A 80 12.63 7.45 -5.33
N TYR A 81 12.85 7.31 -4.04
CA TYR A 81 13.72 8.18 -3.26
C TYR A 81 14.96 7.44 -2.79
N PHE A 82 16.14 7.90 -3.21
CA PHE A 82 17.45 7.31 -2.91
C PHE A 82 17.48 5.77 -3.11
N ASP A 83 18.00 5.05 -2.11
CA ASP A 83 18.16 3.60 -2.00
C ASP A 83 16.84 2.88 -1.62
N ALA A 84 15.71 3.29 -2.23
CA ALA A 84 14.35 2.83 -1.91
C ALA A 84 13.88 3.23 -0.49
N ARG A 85 14.09 4.49 -0.14
CA ARG A 85 13.58 5.07 1.11
C ARG A 85 12.22 5.70 0.93
N ASP A 86 11.46 5.77 2.01
CA ASP A 86 10.35 6.70 2.14
C ASP A 86 10.85 8.13 2.45
N VAL A 87 9.93 9.11 2.51
CA VAL A 87 10.28 10.49 2.87
C VAL A 87 10.52 10.70 4.37
N LEU A 88 10.23 9.70 5.22
CA LEU A 88 10.61 9.66 6.63
C LEU A 88 12.09 9.29 6.80
N GLY A 89 12.69 8.72 5.76
CA GLY A 89 14.11 8.41 5.61
C GLY A 89 14.47 6.96 5.94
N PHE A 90 13.48 6.05 6.00
CA PHE A 90 13.69 4.62 6.23
C PHE A 90 13.56 3.86 4.91
N VAL A 91 14.31 2.76 4.78
CA VAL A 91 14.15 1.86 3.61
C VAL A 91 12.76 1.24 3.67
N ASP A 92 12.02 1.30 2.57
CA ASP A 92 10.67 0.76 2.45
C ASP A 92 10.66 -0.44 1.48
N GLY A 93 9.91 -1.49 1.84
CA GLY A 93 9.81 -2.74 1.08
C GLY A 93 10.80 -3.84 1.46
N THR A 94 11.58 -3.70 2.54
CA THR A 94 12.59 -4.71 2.96
C THR A 94 11.98 -6.09 3.24
N ALA A 95 10.83 -6.14 3.89
CA ALA A 95 10.13 -7.38 4.24
C ALA A 95 9.10 -7.82 3.19
N ASN A 96 9.21 -7.33 1.94
CA ASN A 96 8.37 -7.84 0.86
C ASN A 96 8.75 -9.30 0.53
N PRO A 97 7.78 -10.14 0.15
CA PRO A 97 8.08 -11.46 -0.39
C PRO A 97 8.92 -11.34 -1.66
N VAL A 98 9.76 -12.36 -1.92
CA VAL A 98 10.64 -12.43 -3.10
C VAL A 98 10.48 -13.76 -3.82
N GLY A 99 10.86 -13.82 -5.10
CA GLY A 99 10.83 -15.06 -5.87
C GLY A 99 9.43 -15.70 -5.94
N SER A 100 9.34 -16.99 -5.61
CA SER A 100 8.08 -17.75 -5.59
C SER A 100 7.08 -17.23 -4.56
N ASP A 101 7.57 -16.70 -3.45
CA ASP A 101 6.75 -16.33 -2.29
C ASP A 101 5.84 -15.14 -2.61
N VAL A 102 6.22 -14.34 -3.63
CA VAL A 102 5.38 -13.25 -4.16
C VAL A 102 4.04 -13.82 -4.61
N SER A 103 4.06 -14.84 -5.47
CA SER A 103 2.84 -15.45 -6.01
C SER A 103 2.01 -16.09 -4.90
N GLU A 104 2.66 -16.73 -3.93
CA GLU A 104 1.97 -17.35 -2.79
C GLU A 104 1.26 -16.34 -1.90
N ALA A 105 1.82 -15.13 -1.77
CA ALA A 105 1.23 -14.04 -0.99
C ALA A 105 0.11 -13.30 -1.73
N VAL A 106 0.21 -13.13 -3.05
CA VAL A 106 -0.65 -12.19 -3.79
C VAL A 106 -1.67 -12.84 -4.72
N VAL A 107 -1.43 -14.04 -5.23
CA VAL A 107 -2.30 -14.67 -6.25
C VAL A 107 -3.31 -15.60 -5.58
N ILE A 108 -4.59 -15.34 -5.82
CA ILE A 108 -5.70 -16.22 -5.38
C ILE A 108 -5.69 -17.49 -6.24
N THR A 109 -5.71 -18.64 -5.61
CA THR A 109 -5.79 -19.94 -6.29
C THR A 109 -7.23 -20.50 -6.26
N GLU A 110 -7.49 -21.54 -7.07
CA GLU A 110 -8.77 -22.27 -7.03
C GLU A 110 -9.03 -22.97 -5.68
N GLN A 111 -7.98 -23.18 -4.87
CA GLN A 111 -8.12 -23.71 -3.51
C GLN A 111 -8.57 -22.63 -2.52
N ASP A 112 -8.13 -21.39 -2.73
CA ASP A 112 -8.50 -20.24 -1.89
C ASP A 112 -9.94 -19.79 -2.17
N ASP A 113 -10.37 -19.81 -3.44
CA ASP A 113 -11.71 -19.40 -3.87
C ASP A 113 -12.20 -20.24 -5.04
N LYS A 114 -13.44 -20.75 -4.93
CA LYS A 114 -14.05 -21.65 -5.94
C LYS A 114 -14.87 -20.91 -7.00
N SER A 115 -14.96 -19.59 -6.95
CA SER A 115 -15.61 -18.79 -7.99
C SER A 115 -14.75 -18.75 -9.26
N GLU A 116 -15.39 -18.51 -10.40
CA GLU A 116 -14.68 -18.39 -11.69
C GLU A 116 -13.90 -17.08 -11.81
N ALA A 117 -14.26 -16.05 -11.03
CA ALA A 117 -13.74 -14.69 -11.17
C ALA A 117 -12.51 -14.40 -10.30
N ALA A 118 -12.36 -15.08 -9.16
CA ALA A 118 -11.30 -14.79 -8.18
C ALA A 118 -9.92 -15.40 -8.53
N PRO A 119 -9.82 -16.68 -8.98
CA PRO A 119 -8.53 -17.31 -9.26
C PRO A 119 -7.70 -16.55 -10.31
N GLY A 120 -6.40 -16.44 -10.01
CA GLY A 120 -5.45 -15.62 -10.77
C GLY A 120 -5.55 -14.12 -10.51
N GLY A 121 -6.47 -13.69 -9.65
CA GLY A 121 -6.61 -12.31 -9.19
C GLY A 121 -5.92 -12.05 -7.85
N SER A 122 -6.13 -10.84 -7.32
CA SER A 122 -5.59 -10.36 -6.05
C SER A 122 -6.51 -9.32 -5.43
N TYR A 123 -6.37 -9.03 -4.14
CA TYR A 123 -6.93 -7.85 -3.50
C TYR A 123 -5.86 -6.78 -3.37
N VAL A 124 -6.22 -5.52 -3.60
CA VAL A 124 -5.34 -4.39 -3.41
C VAL A 124 -5.99 -3.34 -2.53
N VAL A 125 -5.24 -2.83 -1.56
CA VAL A 125 -5.64 -1.71 -0.69
C VAL A 125 -4.69 -0.55 -0.94
N VAL A 126 -5.25 0.65 -1.12
CA VAL A 126 -4.49 1.88 -1.33
C VAL A 126 -4.84 2.92 -0.29
N GLN A 127 -3.84 3.69 0.15
CA GLN A 127 -4.03 4.83 1.05
C GLN A 127 -2.98 5.90 0.77
N LYS A 128 -3.42 7.15 0.60
CA LYS A 128 -2.53 8.29 0.47
C LYS A 128 -2.25 8.87 1.85
N TYR A 129 -0.98 8.86 2.28
CA TYR A 129 -0.55 9.45 3.54
C TYR A 129 0.20 10.76 3.32
N LEU A 130 -0.19 11.81 4.03
CA LEU A 130 0.55 13.07 4.12
C LEU A 130 1.31 13.13 5.45
N HIS A 131 2.57 13.55 5.40
CA HIS A 131 3.46 13.49 6.56
C HIS A 131 3.72 14.87 7.19
N ASP A 132 3.64 14.97 8.52
CA ASP A 132 4.21 16.09 9.29
C ASP A 132 5.72 15.87 9.47
N LEU A 133 6.46 16.18 8.40
CA LEU A 133 7.93 16.03 8.39
C LEU A 133 8.62 16.96 9.39
N LYS A 134 7.99 18.07 9.81
CA LYS A 134 8.57 18.96 10.81
C LYS A 134 8.53 18.31 12.17
N ALA A 135 7.37 17.76 12.57
CA ALA A 135 7.24 17.01 13.81
C ALA A 135 8.14 15.76 13.78
N TRP A 136 8.15 15.01 12.68
CA TRP A 136 8.99 13.82 12.53
C TRP A 136 10.48 14.12 12.73
N ARG A 137 10.99 15.15 12.07
CA ARG A 137 12.41 15.57 12.14
C ARG A 137 12.80 16.17 13.49
N SER A 138 11.83 16.50 14.36
CA SER A 138 12.11 16.97 15.72
C SER A 138 12.44 15.82 16.69
N LEU A 139 12.10 14.58 16.31
CA LEU A 139 12.50 13.39 17.06
C LEU A 139 14.00 13.10 16.88
N SER A 140 14.61 12.50 17.92
CA SER A 140 15.93 11.90 17.75
C SER A 140 15.83 10.67 16.85
N THR A 141 16.94 10.27 16.24
CA THR A 141 17.00 9.07 15.38
C THR A 141 16.50 7.84 16.13
N GLU A 142 16.91 7.64 17.38
CA GLU A 142 16.55 6.47 18.18
C GLU A 142 15.04 6.39 18.43
N LYS A 143 14.36 7.55 18.56
CA LYS A 143 12.90 7.58 18.68
C LYS A 143 12.22 7.23 17.36
N GLN A 144 12.75 7.70 16.23
CA GLN A 144 12.24 7.32 14.91
C GLN A 144 12.43 5.82 14.68
N GLU A 145 13.60 5.29 15.02
CA GLU A 145 13.92 3.86 14.90
C GLU A 145 13.02 3.00 15.80
N ALA A 146 12.73 3.42 17.03
CA ALA A 146 11.79 2.72 17.91
C ALA A 146 10.34 2.75 17.38
N ILE A 147 9.94 3.83 16.71
CA ILE A 147 8.61 3.93 16.07
C ILE A 147 8.53 2.98 14.87
N ILE A 148 9.56 2.95 14.02
CA ILE A 148 9.56 2.12 12.80
C ILE A 148 9.84 0.65 13.10
N GLY A 149 10.70 0.36 14.08
CA GLY A 149 11.17 -0.98 14.43
C GLY A 149 12.45 -1.40 13.71
N ARG A 150 13.18 -0.46 13.11
CA ARG A 150 14.43 -0.71 12.36
C ARG A 150 15.43 0.41 12.57
N THR A 151 16.73 0.16 12.42
CA THR A 151 17.74 1.22 12.37
C THR A 151 17.64 2.01 11.08
N LYS A 152 17.85 3.32 11.16
CA LYS A 152 17.54 4.24 10.06
C LYS A 152 18.52 4.10 8.91
N LEU A 153 19.82 4.10 9.22
CA LEU A 153 20.87 4.06 8.20
C LEU A 153 21.01 2.66 7.60
N ASP A 154 21.26 1.67 8.47
CA ASP A 154 21.63 0.31 8.08
C ASP A 154 20.44 -0.62 7.84
N ASN A 155 19.22 -0.13 8.13
CA ASN A 155 17.99 -0.88 7.93
C ASN A 155 18.00 -2.24 8.65
N ILE A 156 18.53 -2.29 9.87
CA ILE A 156 18.60 -3.49 10.69
C ILE A 156 17.36 -3.56 11.58
N GLU A 157 16.70 -4.70 11.60
CA GLU A 157 15.55 -4.94 12.45
C GLU A 157 15.89 -4.80 13.94
N LEU A 158 15.02 -4.15 14.69
CA LEU A 158 15.10 -4.09 16.15
C LEU A 158 14.31 -5.24 16.78
N ASP A 159 14.70 -5.61 18.00
CA ASP A 159 13.95 -6.58 18.79
C ASP A 159 12.52 -6.08 19.05
N ASP A 160 11.56 -6.99 18.99
CA ASP A 160 10.17 -6.65 19.28
C ASP A 160 10.00 -6.26 20.76
N ALA A 161 9.06 -5.34 21.00
CA ALA A 161 8.72 -4.95 22.36
C ALA A 161 8.10 -6.14 23.13
N GLU A 162 8.29 -6.14 24.46
CA GLU A 162 7.59 -7.09 25.33
C GLU A 162 6.07 -7.03 25.14
N ASP A 163 5.39 -8.16 25.40
CA ASP A 163 3.94 -8.24 25.27
C ASP A 163 3.21 -7.19 26.12
N GLY A 164 2.13 -6.63 25.57
CA GLY A 164 1.36 -5.55 26.19
C GLY A 164 2.05 -4.17 26.20
N ARG A 165 3.22 -4.02 25.58
CA ARG A 165 3.91 -2.72 25.43
C ARG A 165 3.65 -2.09 24.06
N GLN A 166 4.09 -0.84 23.90
CA GLN A 166 4.03 -0.13 22.61
C GLN A 166 4.85 -0.89 21.58
N GLN A 167 4.17 -1.42 20.58
CA GLN A 167 4.78 -2.08 19.44
C GLN A 167 5.21 -1.06 18.37
N SER A 168 6.23 -1.42 17.59
CA SER A 168 6.69 -0.63 16.44
C SER A 168 5.77 -0.83 15.23
N HIS A 169 5.88 0.04 14.22
CA HIS A 169 5.20 -0.11 12.93
C HIS A 169 5.42 -1.51 12.34
N LYS A 170 6.69 -1.96 12.31
CA LYS A 170 7.07 -3.31 11.87
C LYS A 170 6.29 -4.38 12.64
N SER A 171 6.33 -4.35 13.98
CA SER A 171 5.72 -5.39 14.80
C SER A 171 4.19 -5.42 14.68
N LEU A 172 3.56 -4.25 14.53
CA LEU A 172 2.10 -4.15 14.30
C LEU A 172 1.69 -4.65 12.90
N ALA A 173 2.59 -4.52 11.91
CA ALA A 173 2.39 -5.00 10.56
C ALA A 173 2.70 -6.50 10.39
N THR A 174 3.41 -7.16 11.32
CA THR A 174 3.61 -8.61 11.29
C THR A 174 2.33 -9.34 11.71
N ILE A 175 1.71 -10.09 10.80
CA ILE A 175 0.45 -10.80 11.02
C ILE A 175 0.68 -12.31 11.05
N GLU A 176 0.24 -12.95 12.12
CA GLU A 176 0.27 -14.40 12.29
C GLU A 176 -1.16 -14.94 12.48
N ASP A 177 -1.43 -16.15 12.00
CA ASP A 177 -2.67 -16.87 12.31
C ASP A 177 -2.59 -17.66 13.63
N GLU A 178 -3.66 -18.37 13.97
CA GLU A 178 -3.77 -19.14 15.22
C GLU A 178 -2.74 -20.30 15.32
N ASP A 179 -2.23 -20.77 14.19
CA ASP A 179 -1.23 -21.82 14.09
C ASP A 179 0.20 -21.24 14.10
N GLY A 180 0.35 -19.92 14.17
CA GLY A 180 1.63 -19.21 14.15
C GLY A 180 2.23 -19.04 12.76
N ASN A 181 1.45 -19.23 11.69
CA ASN A 181 1.95 -18.95 10.34
C ASN A 181 1.87 -17.45 10.05
N GLU A 182 2.99 -16.87 9.61
CA GLU A 182 3.04 -15.48 9.18
C GLU A 182 2.35 -15.30 7.81
N HIS A 183 1.51 -14.28 7.69
CA HIS A 183 0.87 -13.88 6.44
C HIS A 183 1.44 -12.54 5.99
N VAL A 184 2.07 -12.54 4.82
CA VAL A 184 2.70 -11.35 4.24
C VAL A 184 1.83 -10.73 3.14
N ILE A 185 2.09 -9.47 2.86
CA ILE A 185 1.54 -8.74 1.71
C ILE A 185 2.68 -8.24 0.83
N LEU A 186 2.41 -8.02 -0.45
CA LEU A 186 3.36 -7.33 -1.33
C LEU A 186 3.05 -5.84 -1.35
N ARG A 187 3.99 -5.02 -0.88
CA ARG A 187 3.85 -3.55 -0.89
C ARG A 187 4.65 -2.94 -2.02
N ASP A 188 4.16 -1.84 -2.54
CA ASP A 188 4.89 -1.04 -3.54
C ASP A 188 4.73 0.46 -3.24
N ASN A 189 5.00 0.81 -1.99
CA ASN A 189 4.86 2.15 -1.48
C ASN A 189 5.74 3.13 -2.26
N MET A 190 5.19 4.29 -2.61
CA MET A 190 5.94 5.32 -3.32
C MET A 190 5.87 6.67 -2.61
N PRO A 191 7.03 7.29 -2.33
CA PRO A 191 7.12 8.72 -2.03
C PRO A 191 6.40 9.56 -3.07
N PHE A 192 5.67 10.58 -2.64
CA PHE A 192 5.10 11.58 -3.54
C PHE A 192 5.13 12.98 -2.91
N GLY A 193 4.84 13.98 -3.74
CA GLY A 193 4.61 15.35 -3.30
C GLY A 193 5.60 16.36 -3.86
N SER A 194 5.56 17.57 -3.34
CA SER A 194 6.37 18.70 -3.79
C SER A 194 6.98 19.43 -2.61
N PRO A 195 8.33 19.54 -2.54
CA PRO A 195 8.99 20.34 -1.51
C PRO A 195 8.53 21.80 -1.46
N ALA A 196 8.04 22.36 -2.58
CA ALA A 196 7.58 23.74 -2.66
C ALA A 196 6.19 23.95 -2.04
N SER A 197 5.28 22.96 -2.13
CA SER A 197 3.97 23.05 -1.48
C SER A 197 4.03 22.65 0.00
N GLY A 198 5.10 21.97 0.42
CA GLY A 198 5.23 21.41 1.77
C GLY A 198 4.42 20.12 1.95
N GLU A 199 3.77 19.62 0.90
CA GLU A 199 3.08 18.34 0.91
C GLU A 199 4.04 17.25 0.45
N LEU A 200 4.44 16.39 1.37
CA LEU A 200 5.25 15.22 1.12
C LEU A 200 4.61 14.03 1.82
N GLY A 201 4.56 12.91 1.12
CA GLY A 201 3.74 11.78 1.54
C GLY A 201 4.29 10.44 1.07
N THR A 202 3.64 9.39 1.54
CA THR A 202 3.79 8.02 1.04
C THR A 202 2.46 7.58 0.49
N TYR A 203 2.43 7.13 -0.75
CA TYR A 203 1.29 6.43 -1.30
C TYR A 203 1.45 4.95 -0.96
N PHE A 204 0.65 4.46 -0.01
CA PHE A 204 0.61 3.07 0.36
C PHE A 204 -0.19 2.28 -0.68
N ILE A 205 0.36 1.15 -1.10
CA ILE A 205 -0.33 0.14 -1.88
C ILE A 205 0.11 -1.24 -1.41
N GLY A 206 -0.86 -2.10 -1.10
CA GLY A 206 -0.62 -3.45 -0.61
C GLY A 206 -1.47 -4.47 -1.35
N TYR A 207 -0.82 -5.46 -1.96
CA TYR A 207 -1.45 -6.59 -2.63
C TYR A 207 -1.44 -7.83 -1.73
N SER A 208 -2.54 -8.56 -1.71
CA SER A 208 -2.65 -9.85 -1.02
C SER A 208 -3.73 -10.72 -1.65
N LYS A 209 -3.54 -12.03 -1.63
CA LYS A 209 -4.63 -12.97 -1.96
C LYS A 209 -5.69 -13.04 -0.85
N LYS A 210 -5.35 -12.59 0.37
CA LYS A 210 -6.22 -12.62 1.56
C LYS A 210 -6.43 -11.19 2.08
N LEU A 211 -7.56 -10.57 1.70
CA LEU A 211 -7.88 -9.20 2.12
C LEU A 211 -7.79 -8.98 3.65
N TRP A 212 -8.20 -10.00 4.43
CA TRP A 212 -8.19 -9.93 5.89
C TRP A 212 -6.80 -9.66 6.48
N VAL A 213 -5.71 -10.02 5.78
CA VAL A 213 -4.34 -9.77 6.25
C VAL A 213 -4.08 -8.28 6.32
N THR A 214 -4.38 -7.55 5.24
CA THR A 214 -4.24 -6.09 5.19
C THR A 214 -5.22 -5.41 6.15
N GLU A 215 -6.45 -5.92 6.27
CA GLU A 215 -7.42 -5.41 7.25
C GLU A 215 -6.90 -5.55 8.69
N LYS A 216 -6.27 -6.68 9.03
CA LYS A 216 -5.69 -6.92 10.35
C LYS A 216 -4.50 -6.00 10.63
N MET A 217 -3.64 -5.76 9.63
CA MET A 217 -2.55 -4.78 9.73
C MET A 217 -3.13 -3.39 10.06
N LEU A 218 -4.13 -2.94 9.31
CA LEU A 218 -4.77 -1.64 9.53
C LEU A 218 -5.48 -1.56 10.89
N GLU A 219 -6.16 -2.62 11.32
CA GLU A 219 -6.77 -2.70 12.65
C GLU A 219 -5.72 -2.50 13.74
N ARG A 220 -4.61 -3.26 13.69
CA ARG A 220 -3.51 -3.14 14.66
C ARG A 220 -2.86 -1.76 14.62
N MET A 221 -2.70 -1.17 13.43
CA MET A 221 -2.11 0.16 13.30
C MET A 221 -3.01 1.26 13.89
N PHE A 222 -4.30 1.27 13.57
CA PHE A 222 -5.20 2.37 13.94
C PHE A 222 -5.83 2.20 15.33
N ILE A 223 -6.09 0.96 15.77
CA ILE A 223 -6.69 0.66 17.08
C ILE A 223 -5.61 0.36 18.12
N GLY A 224 -4.51 -0.28 17.70
CA GLY A 224 -3.44 -0.74 18.57
C GLY A 224 -3.55 -2.22 18.95
N ASN A 225 -2.42 -2.79 19.35
CA ASN A 225 -2.33 -4.14 19.89
C ASN A 225 -1.39 -4.17 21.12
N PRO A 226 -1.93 -4.19 22.36
CA PRO A 226 -3.34 -4.17 22.72
C PRO A 226 -4.05 -2.85 22.36
N PRO A 227 -5.40 -2.82 22.32
CA PRO A 227 -6.16 -1.62 21.99
C PRO A 227 -5.76 -0.40 22.83
N GLY A 228 -5.57 0.75 22.17
CA GLY A 228 -5.09 1.99 22.76
C GLY A 228 -3.59 2.22 22.60
N LEU A 229 -2.82 1.21 22.18
CA LEU A 229 -1.40 1.34 21.79
C LEU A 229 -1.29 1.29 20.26
N HIS A 230 -1.82 2.32 19.60
CA HIS A 230 -1.80 2.45 18.14
C HIS A 230 -0.39 2.62 17.60
N ASP A 231 -0.26 2.48 16.29
CA ASP A 231 1.00 2.69 15.60
C ASP A 231 1.41 4.17 15.62
N ARG A 232 2.55 4.44 16.25
CA ARG A 232 3.08 5.80 16.42
C ARG A 232 3.49 6.45 15.09
N ILE A 233 3.62 5.71 14.00
CA ILE A 233 3.85 6.31 12.67
C ILE A 233 2.67 7.23 12.27
N LEU A 234 1.45 6.91 12.74
CA LEU A 234 0.23 7.66 12.44
C LEU A 234 0.16 9.02 13.15
N ASP A 235 0.99 9.25 14.17
CA ASP A 235 1.16 10.57 14.78
C ASP A 235 1.80 11.56 13.80
N PHE A 236 2.52 11.06 12.81
CA PHE A 236 3.25 11.83 11.81
C PHE A 236 2.72 11.63 10.40
N SER A 237 1.81 10.66 10.19
CA SER A 237 1.35 10.22 8.88
C SER A 237 -0.18 10.19 8.87
N LYS A 238 -0.81 11.13 8.17
CA LYS A 238 -2.26 11.21 8.08
C LYS A 238 -2.75 10.60 6.77
N ALA A 239 -3.55 9.53 6.86
CA ALA A 239 -4.30 9.02 5.73
C ALA A 239 -5.31 10.08 5.27
N VAL A 240 -5.32 10.40 3.97
CA VAL A 240 -6.30 11.30 3.35
C VAL A 240 -7.21 10.60 2.34
N THR A 241 -6.81 9.41 1.89
CA THR A 241 -7.65 8.49 1.10
C THR A 241 -7.57 7.07 1.65
N GLY A 242 -8.54 6.25 1.28
CA GLY A 242 -8.50 4.81 1.49
C GLY A 242 -9.54 4.11 0.62
N SER A 243 -9.08 3.13 -0.15
CA SER A 243 -9.93 2.36 -1.05
C SER A 243 -9.40 0.93 -1.19
N THR A 244 -10.31 0.00 -1.49
CA THR A 244 -10.01 -1.42 -1.70
C THR A 244 -10.56 -1.83 -3.05
N PHE A 245 -9.75 -2.53 -3.83
CA PHE A 245 -10.12 -3.01 -5.16
C PHE A 245 -9.81 -4.49 -5.28
N PHE A 246 -10.54 -5.14 -6.19
CA PHE A 246 -10.19 -6.45 -6.69
C PHE A 246 -9.41 -6.29 -8.00
N VAL A 247 -8.31 -7.04 -8.11
CA VAL A 247 -7.45 -7.08 -9.31
C VAL A 247 -7.77 -8.39 -10.03
N PRO A 248 -8.58 -8.38 -11.10
CA PRO A 248 -8.92 -9.60 -11.82
C PRO A 248 -7.70 -10.16 -12.55
N SER A 249 -7.73 -11.47 -12.81
CA SER A 249 -6.79 -12.06 -13.76
C SER A 249 -6.96 -11.45 -15.15
N SER A 250 -5.92 -11.45 -15.98
CA SER A 250 -5.99 -10.93 -17.35
C SER A 250 -7.08 -11.61 -18.19
N LYS A 251 -7.33 -12.90 -17.95
CA LYS A 251 -8.41 -13.67 -18.57
C LYS A 251 -9.78 -13.11 -18.18
N VAL A 252 -10.01 -12.87 -16.88
CA VAL A 252 -11.27 -12.30 -16.38
C VAL A 252 -11.44 -10.89 -16.89
N LEU A 253 -10.40 -10.05 -16.84
CA LEU A 253 -10.46 -8.69 -17.35
C LEU A 253 -10.83 -8.64 -18.85
N GLY A 254 -10.28 -9.55 -19.66
CA GLY A 254 -10.54 -9.61 -21.10
C GLY A 254 -11.97 -10.02 -21.49
N ILE A 255 -12.78 -10.53 -20.56
CA ILE A 255 -14.18 -10.88 -20.81
C ILE A 255 -15.18 -9.87 -20.19
N LEU A 256 -14.72 -8.98 -19.31
CA LEU A 256 -15.58 -7.93 -18.74
C LEU A 256 -16.00 -6.94 -19.83
N GLY A 257 -17.31 -6.71 -19.97
CA GLY A 257 -17.88 -5.79 -20.96
C GLY A 257 -18.27 -6.41 -22.31
N ASN A 258 -18.22 -7.74 -22.44
CA ASN A 258 -18.73 -8.47 -23.62
C ASN A 258 -20.20 -8.90 -23.51
N ASP A 259 -20.95 -8.37 -22.54
CA ASP A 259 -22.40 -8.61 -22.34
C ASP A 259 -23.24 -7.44 -22.88
#